data_AF-A0A0G1Z2U3-F1
#
_entry.id   AF-A0A0G1Z2U3-F1
#
_cell.length_a   1.000
_cell.length_b   1.000
_cell.length_c   1.000
_cell.angle_alpha   90.00
_cell.angle_beta   90.00
_cell.angle_gamma   90.00
#
_symmetry.space_group_name_H-M   'P 1'
#
loop_
_entity.id
_entity.type
_entity.pdbx_description
1 polymer ?
#
loop_
_entity_poly.entity_id
_entity_poly.type
_entity_poly.pdbx_seq_one_letter_code
_entity_poly.pdbx_strand_id
1 'polypeptide(L)'
;MLIEIIKKAAPELLGNPDQKHNLMLEVARLVSDKKDMRRPKRRIGPSTLDGCPRRMYYEWQGYTWDKEPQQDPSALLMLQIRLLVHSYYQVLVQRALQQHGYLAVTEQAFNKEPFAGHIDLVFWKDDPAHKVIIEIKTTKGARFEKIKSPTAAMKKQLATYMWASNTPQGIVLLVDMETGDKKEWEATPWYDWARGEVEQKVSGLMLAEAMNIPMAPRRSRYNCSVCPFTERCQGVK
;
A
#
# COMPACT_ATOMS: atom_id res chain seq x y z
N MET A 1 16.07 11.04 -6.90
CA MET A 1 15.22 12.22 -7.19
C MET A 1 14.35 12.61 -6.00
N LEU A 2 13.44 11.75 -5.52
CA LEU A 2 12.43 12.14 -4.52
C LEU A 2 13.05 12.50 -3.17
N ILE A 3 14.04 11.72 -2.71
CA ILE A 3 14.79 12.01 -1.49
C ILE A 3 15.42 13.40 -1.53
N GLU A 4 15.98 13.82 -2.66
CA GLU A 4 16.61 15.13 -2.81
C GLU A 4 15.58 16.27 -2.79
N ILE A 5 14.41 16.05 -3.40
CA ILE A 5 13.27 16.98 -3.32
C ILE A 5 12.85 17.16 -1.85
N ILE A 6 12.69 16.06 -1.11
CA ILE A 6 12.31 16.10 0.31
C ILE A 6 13.37 16.81 1.14
N LYS A 7 14.66 16.51 0.94
CA LYS A 7 15.77 17.13 1.68
C LYS A 7 15.82 18.64 1.50
N LYS A 8 15.52 19.15 0.32
CA LYS A 8 15.50 20.59 0.03
C LYS A 8 14.28 21.30 0.62
N ALA A 9 13.11 20.67 0.52
CA ALA A 9 11.84 21.22 0.99
C ALA A 9 11.66 21.16 2.51
N ALA A 10 12.11 20.08 3.15
CA ALA A 10 11.80 19.80 4.55
C ALA A 10 12.26 20.88 5.54
N PRO A 11 13.45 21.50 5.43
CA PRO A 11 13.86 22.57 6.34
C PRO A 11 12.90 23.76 6.35
N GLU A 12 12.35 24.14 5.18
CA GLU A 12 11.37 25.21 5.08
C GLU A 12 10.03 24.78 5.68
N LEU A 13 9.50 23.64 5.20
CA LEU A 13 8.20 23.10 5.63
C LEU A 13 8.10 22.84 7.13
N LEU A 14 9.21 22.44 7.76
CA LEU A 14 9.26 22.08 9.17
C LEU A 14 9.83 23.20 10.05
N GLY A 15 10.57 24.14 9.46
CA GLY A 15 11.16 25.30 10.15
C GLY A 15 10.16 26.44 10.34
N ASN A 16 9.17 26.58 9.46
CA ASN A 16 8.09 27.54 9.61
C ASN A 16 6.95 26.97 10.49
N PRO A 17 6.59 27.61 11.63
CA PRO A 17 5.57 27.10 12.54
C PRO A 17 4.18 26.91 11.90
N ASP A 18 3.76 27.82 11.03
CA ASP A 18 2.45 27.78 10.37
C ASP A 18 2.39 26.66 9.34
N GLN A 19 3.46 26.49 8.54
CA GLN A 19 3.55 25.38 7.59
C GLN A 19 3.56 24.03 8.31
N LYS A 20 4.32 23.92 9.41
CA LYS A 20 4.35 22.73 10.26
C LYS A 20 2.97 22.43 10.87
N HIS A 21 2.28 23.45 11.37
CA HIS A 21 0.94 23.29 11.93
C HIS A 21 -0.06 22.77 10.88
N ASN A 22 -0.09 23.40 9.71
CA ASN A 22 -0.95 23.00 8.59
C ASN A 22 -0.67 21.58 8.13
N LEU A 23 0.62 21.18 8.05
CA LEU A 23 1.02 19.82 7.74
C LEU A 23 0.43 18.83 8.77
N MET A 24 0.54 19.12 10.07
CA MET A 24 0.02 18.25 11.11
C MET A 24 -1.52 18.15 11.11
N LEU A 25 -2.23 19.22 10.78
CA LEU A 25 -3.69 19.18 10.59
C LEU A 25 -4.09 18.24 9.44
N GLU A 26 -3.37 18.30 8.32
CA GLU A 26 -3.63 17.44 7.17
C GLU A 26 -3.35 15.96 7.49
N VAL A 27 -2.28 15.70 8.24
CA VAL A 27 -1.97 14.35 8.76
C VAL A 27 -3.09 13.83 9.66
N ALA A 28 -3.59 14.66 10.59
CA ALA A 28 -4.69 14.28 11.47
C ALA A 28 -5.96 13.93 10.69
N ARG A 29 -6.28 14.69 9.64
CA ARG A 29 -7.40 14.41 8.73
C ARG A 29 -7.25 13.04 8.06
N LEU A 30 -6.10 12.78 7.42
CA LEU A 30 -5.84 11.49 6.75
C LEU A 30 -5.94 10.30 7.70
N VAL A 31 -5.48 10.45 8.95
CA VAL A 31 -5.59 9.37 9.95
C VAL A 31 -7.05 9.14 10.37
N SER A 32 -7.84 10.21 10.51
CA SER A 32 -9.26 10.11 10.87
C SER A 32 -10.07 9.37 9.81
N ASP A 33 -9.86 9.69 8.53
CA ASP A 33 -10.60 9.11 7.40
C ASP A 33 -10.34 7.60 7.23
N LYS A 34 -9.21 7.10 7.72
CA LYS A 34 -8.83 5.68 7.64
C LYS A 34 -9.52 4.77 8.67
N LYS A 35 -10.37 5.30 9.57
CA LYS A 35 -10.97 4.54 10.68
C LYS A 35 -12.06 3.52 10.28
N ASP A 36 -12.55 3.52 9.03
CA ASP A 36 -13.71 2.72 8.60
C ASP A 36 -13.42 1.39 7.85
N MET A 37 -12.28 0.75 8.10
CA MET A 37 -11.84 -0.43 7.32
C MET A 37 -12.49 -1.79 7.68
N ARG A 38 -13.56 -1.84 8.49
CA ARG A 38 -14.07 -3.11 9.06
C ARG A 38 -15.11 -3.88 8.22
N ARG A 39 -15.48 -3.44 7.02
CA ARG A 39 -16.50 -4.15 6.22
C ARG A 39 -15.86 -5.15 5.24
N PRO A 40 -16.41 -6.36 5.08
CA PRO A 40 -16.02 -7.26 4.00
C PRO A 40 -16.32 -6.54 2.68
N LYS A 41 -15.26 -6.18 1.96
CA LYS A 41 -15.37 -5.57 0.64
C LYS A 41 -15.34 -6.72 -0.36
N ARG A 42 -16.27 -6.75 -1.32
CA ARG A 42 -16.11 -7.46 -2.60
C ARG A 42 -14.99 -6.82 -3.44
N ARG A 43 -13.84 -6.54 -2.82
CA ARG A 43 -12.72 -5.79 -3.39
C ARG A 43 -11.45 -6.20 -2.67
N ILE A 44 -10.45 -6.52 -3.47
CA ILE A 44 -9.15 -6.93 -2.98
C ILE A 44 -8.24 -5.70 -2.87
N GLY A 45 -7.61 -5.51 -1.72
CA GLY A 45 -6.59 -4.48 -1.55
C GLY A 45 -5.24 -4.93 -2.13
N PRO A 46 -4.43 -4.06 -2.76
CA PRO A 46 -3.12 -4.45 -3.30
C PRO A 46 -2.16 -5.10 -2.29
N SER A 47 -2.29 -4.78 -1.01
CA SER A 47 -1.51 -5.41 0.07
C SER A 47 -1.83 -6.90 0.29
N THR A 48 -3.00 -7.37 -0.16
CA THR A 48 -3.41 -8.77 -0.04
C THR A 48 -2.84 -9.66 -1.15
N LEU A 49 -2.25 -9.07 -2.21
CA LEU A 49 -1.71 -9.81 -3.34
C LEU A 49 -0.58 -10.75 -2.98
N ASP A 50 0.20 -10.49 -1.95
CA ASP A 50 1.20 -11.48 -1.51
C ASP A 50 0.55 -12.60 -0.68
N GLY A 51 -0.69 -12.38 -0.23
CA GLY A 51 -1.51 -13.21 0.65
C GLY A 51 -1.91 -14.59 0.13
N CYS A 52 -2.58 -15.34 1.01
CA CYS A 52 -3.17 -16.64 0.70
C CYS A 52 -4.24 -16.50 -0.40
N PRO A 53 -4.13 -17.22 -1.54
CA PRO A 53 -5.12 -17.17 -2.62
C PRO A 53 -6.55 -17.51 -2.19
N ARG A 54 -6.72 -18.46 -1.26
CA ARG A 54 -8.05 -18.82 -0.73
C ARG A 54 -8.66 -17.70 0.10
N ARG A 55 -7.86 -17.01 0.91
CA ARG A 55 -8.32 -15.83 1.64
C ARG A 55 -8.76 -14.73 0.68
N MET A 56 -7.96 -14.44 -0.35
CA MET A 56 -8.32 -13.49 -1.40
C MET A 56 -9.66 -13.84 -2.06
N TYR A 57 -9.87 -15.11 -2.40
CA TYR A 57 -11.14 -15.61 -2.93
C TYR A 57 -12.32 -15.35 -1.98
N TYR A 58 -12.19 -15.72 -0.70
CA TYR A 58 -13.29 -15.54 0.25
C TYR A 58 -13.61 -14.06 0.50
N GLU A 59 -12.60 -13.19 0.57
CA GLU A 59 -12.79 -11.74 0.66
C GLU A 59 -13.49 -11.20 -0.60
N TRP A 60 -13.03 -11.61 -1.79
CA TRP A 60 -13.61 -11.20 -3.08
C TRP A 60 -15.08 -11.59 -3.22
N GLN A 61 -15.42 -12.84 -2.87
CA GLN A 61 -16.79 -13.34 -2.89
C GLN A 61 -17.68 -12.74 -1.78
N GLY A 62 -17.10 -11.94 -0.86
CA GLY A 62 -17.85 -11.28 0.19
C GLY A 62 -18.28 -12.21 1.34
N TYR A 63 -17.56 -13.31 1.56
CA TYR A 63 -17.82 -14.16 2.72
C TYR A 63 -17.55 -13.40 4.02
N THR A 64 -18.39 -13.64 5.03
CA THR A 64 -18.16 -13.16 6.38
C THR A 64 -17.00 -13.92 7.01
N TRP A 65 -16.30 -13.27 7.94
CA TRP A 65 -15.28 -13.93 8.74
C TRP A 65 -15.91 -14.99 9.64
N ASP A 66 -15.27 -16.17 9.72
CA ASP A 66 -15.69 -17.24 10.63
C ASP A 66 -15.33 -16.85 12.09
N LYS A 67 -14.28 -16.04 12.26
CA LYS A 67 -13.86 -15.47 13.55
C LYS A 67 -13.36 -14.04 13.39
N GLU A 68 -13.72 -13.17 14.33
CA GLU A 68 -13.12 -11.84 14.39
C GLU A 68 -11.63 -11.95 14.72
N PRO A 69 -10.75 -11.22 14.01
CA PRO A 69 -9.35 -11.13 14.38
C PRO A 69 -9.24 -10.52 15.78
N GLN A 70 -8.81 -11.29 16.77
CA GLN A 70 -8.43 -10.72 18.06
C GLN A 70 -7.18 -9.86 17.85
N GLN A 71 -7.31 -8.57 18.11
CA GLN A 71 -6.20 -7.64 18.00
C GLN A 71 -5.69 -7.32 19.40
N ASP A 72 -4.44 -7.72 19.67
CA ASP A 72 -3.72 -7.29 20.86
C ASP A 72 -3.69 -5.74 20.93
N PRO A 73 -4.07 -5.11 22.07
CA PRO A 73 -4.03 -3.66 22.25
C PRO A 73 -2.67 -3.04 21.91
N SER A 74 -1.57 -3.74 22.19
CA SER A 74 -0.24 -3.26 21.86
C SER A 74 0.03 -3.30 20.35
N ALA A 75 -0.42 -4.35 19.67
CA ALA A 75 -0.43 -4.42 18.20
C ALA A 75 -1.30 -3.31 17.57
N LEU A 76 -2.45 -2.98 18.17
CA LEU A 76 -3.32 -1.88 17.74
C LEU A 76 -2.65 -0.52 17.86
N LEU A 77 -2.03 -0.24 19.00
CA LEU A 77 -1.27 0.99 19.21
C LEU A 77 -0.14 1.12 18.18
N MET A 78 0.60 0.04 17.96
CA MET A 78 1.67 0.01 16.95
C MET A 78 1.15 0.22 15.53
N LEU A 79 -0.05 -0.25 15.20
CA LEU A 79 -0.70 0.03 13.93
C LEU A 79 -1.06 1.51 13.79
N GLN A 80 -1.61 2.13 14.84
CA GLN A 80 -1.94 3.56 14.85
C GLN A 80 -0.69 4.44 14.69
N ILE A 81 0.41 4.10 15.37
CA ILE A 81 1.69 4.81 15.21
C ILE A 81 2.18 4.69 13.77
N ARG A 82 2.17 3.49 13.19
CA ARG A 82 2.57 3.28 11.79
C ARG A 82 1.71 4.10 10.82
N LEU A 83 0.40 4.15 11.06
CA LEU A 83 -0.53 4.92 10.26
C LEU A 83 -0.23 6.41 10.31
N LEU A 84 0.03 6.94 11.52
CA LEU A 84 0.38 8.33 11.72
C LEU A 84 1.68 8.70 11.00
N VAL A 85 2.74 7.89 11.16
CA VAL A 85 4.04 8.14 10.50
C VAL A 85 3.90 8.02 8.98
N HIS A 86 3.14 7.05 8.49
CA HIS A 86 2.86 6.90 7.06
C HIS A 86 2.16 8.13 6.50
N SER A 87 1.06 8.58 7.12
CA SER A 87 0.34 9.78 6.71
C SER A 87 1.20 11.04 6.79
N TYR A 88 2.07 11.16 7.81
CA TYR A 88 3.06 12.23 7.90
C TYR A 88 3.96 12.29 6.66
N TYR A 89 4.52 11.16 6.24
CA TYR A 89 5.36 11.13 5.05
C TYR A 89 4.57 11.33 3.75
N GLN A 90 3.32 10.89 3.66
CA GLN A 90 2.47 11.21 2.50
C GLN A 90 2.32 12.73 2.31
N VAL A 91 1.94 13.44 3.36
CA VAL A 91 1.75 14.89 3.31
C VAL A 91 3.08 15.61 3.08
N LEU A 92 4.15 15.22 3.80
CA LEU A 92 5.47 15.82 3.62
C LEU A 92 5.97 15.71 2.18
N VAL A 93 5.84 14.52 1.58
CA VAL A 93 6.26 14.27 0.20
C VAL A 93 5.39 15.07 -0.78
N GLN A 94 4.08 15.13 -0.56
CA GLN A 94 3.17 15.92 -1.38
C GLN A 94 3.55 17.40 -1.39
N ARG A 95 3.78 17.99 -0.21
CA ARG A 95 4.15 19.40 -0.07
C ARG A 95 5.51 19.69 -0.70
N ALA A 96 6.48 18.80 -0.50
CA ALA A 96 7.80 18.92 -1.11
C ALA A 96 7.73 18.90 -2.63
N LEU A 97 6.91 18.03 -3.21
CA LEU A 97 6.65 17.98 -4.66
C LEU A 97 5.98 19.27 -5.15
N GLN A 98 4.97 19.77 -4.44
CA GLN A 98 4.26 21.01 -4.79
C GLN A 98 5.19 22.24 -4.77
N GLN A 99 6.09 22.34 -3.78
CA GLN A 99 7.10 23.41 -3.74
C GLN A 99 8.07 23.37 -4.93
N HIS A 100 8.25 22.20 -5.55
CA HIS A 100 9.05 22.02 -6.75
C HIS A 100 8.21 22.08 -8.04
N GLY A 101 6.97 22.58 -7.97
CA GLY A 101 6.11 22.81 -9.13
C GLY A 101 5.32 21.59 -9.63
N TYR A 102 5.41 20.45 -8.94
CA TYR A 102 4.64 19.26 -9.33
C TYR A 102 3.22 19.30 -8.78
N LEU A 103 2.24 18.95 -9.61
CA LEU A 103 0.91 18.61 -9.12
C LEU A 103 0.99 17.26 -8.39
N ALA A 104 0.63 17.22 -7.12
CA ALA A 104 0.68 16.01 -6.30
C ALA A 104 -0.61 15.81 -5.48
N VAL A 105 -1.11 14.57 -5.49
CA VAL A 105 -2.34 14.13 -4.81
C VAL A 105 -2.03 12.91 -3.94
N THR A 106 -2.50 12.92 -2.70
CA THR A 106 -2.40 11.80 -1.75
C THR A 106 -3.69 10.98 -1.73
N GLU A 107 -3.58 9.70 -1.34
CA GLU A 107 -4.72 8.78 -1.19
C GLU A 107 -5.62 8.72 -2.44
N GLN A 108 -5.03 8.69 -3.64
CA GLN A 108 -5.83 8.60 -4.86
C GLN A 108 -6.56 7.26 -4.91
N ALA A 109 -7.89 7.30 -4.76
CA ALA A 109 -8.72 6.12 -4.91
C ALA A 109 -8.61 5.55 -6.33
N PHE A 110 -8.55 4.22 -6.43
CA PHE A 110 -8.67 3.53 -7.71
C PHE A 110 -9.66 2.37 -7.57
N ASN A 111 -10.30 2.04 -8.69
CA ASN A 111 -11.22 0.93 -8.79
C ASN A 111 -11.00 0.22 -10.13
N LYS A 112 -10.35 -0.94 -10.09
CA LYS A 112 -10.16 -1.80 -11.26
C LYS A 112 -10.31 -3.25 -10.82
N GLU A 113 -11.46 -3.84 -11.12
CA GLU A 113 -11.80 -5.18 -10.68
C GLU A 113 -10.69 -6.20 -10.97
N PRO A 114 -10.37 -7.08 -10.00
CA PRO A 114 -10.99 -7.24 -8.67
C PRO A 114 -10.46 -6.28 -7.58
N PHE A 115 -9.54 -5.38 -7.95
CA PHE A 115 -8.84 -4.53 -6.99
C PHE A 115 -9.52 -3.18 -6.76
N ALA A 116 -9.46 -2.74 -5.52
CA ALA A 116 -9.66 -1.34 -5.19
C ALA A 116 -8.83 -0.95 -3.98
N GLY A 117 -8.55 0.33 -3.86
CA GLY A 117 -7.81 0.87 -2.74
C GLY A 117 -7.44 2.31 -2.97
N HIS A 118 -6.45 2.76 -2.23
CA HIS A 118 -5.88 4.09 -2.35
C HIS A 118 -4.40 3.94 -2.68
N ILE A 119 -3.95 4.74 -3.64
CA ILE A 119 -2.55 4.93 -3.96
C ILE A 119 -2.02 5.97 -2.98
N ASP A 120 -0.87 5.69 -2.33
CA ASP A 120 -0.36 6.58 -1.29
C ASP A 120 -0.14 8.01 -1.80
N LEU A 121 0.53 8.16 -2.95
CA LEU A 121 0.74 9.45 -3.61
C LEU A 121 0.88 9.28 -5.13
N VAL A 122 0.38 10.27 -5.85
CA VAL A 122 0.49 10.40 -7.30
C VAL A 122 0.91 11.81 -7.64
N PHE A 123 1.85 11.97 -8.58
CA PHE A 123 2.22 13.28 -9.10
C PHE A 123 2.43 13.27 -10.61
N TRP A 124 2.47 14.45 -11.22
CA TRP A 124 2.64 14.64 -12.66
C TRP A 124 3.86 15.52 -12.94
N LYS A 125 4.72 15.05 -13.86
CA LYS A 125 5.84 15.84 -14.39
C LYS A 125 5.37 16.63 -15.60
N ASP A 126 5.15 17.93 -15.44
CA ASP A 126 4.84 18.91 -16.49
C ASP A 126 3.49 18.71 -17.25
N ASP A 127 3.02 17.48 -17.45
CA ASP A 127 1.78 17.11 -18.17
C ASP A 127 1.07 15.91 -17.48
N PRO A 128 -0.27 15.88 -17.43
CA PRO A 128 -1.11 14.70 -17.15
C PRO A 128 -0.61 13.34 -17.68
N ALA A 129 0.04 13.28 -18.85
CA ALA A 129 0.57 12.06 -19.44
C ALA A 129 1.76 11.46 -18.67
N HIS A 130 2.54 12.28 -17.97
CA HIS A 130 3.71 11.85 -17.20
C HIS A 130 3.38 11.67 -15.73
N LYS A 131 2.40 10.78 -15.50
CA LYS A 131 1.96 10.37 -14.18
C LYS A 131 3.01 9.45 -13.53
N VAL A 132 3.29 9.68 -12.24
CA VAL A 132 4.17 8.85 -11.42
C VAL A 132 3.46 8.48 -10.13
N ILE A 133 3.53 7.20 -9.78
CA ILE A 133 2.97 6.67 -8.54
C ILE A 133 4.08 6.53 -7.50
N ILE A 134 3.80 6.89 -6.25
CA ILE A 134 4.68 6.64 -5.13
C ILE A 134 3.95 5.72 -4.14
N GLU A 135 4.58 4.60 -3.82
CA GLU A 135 4.19 3.73 -2.71
C GLU A 135 5.13 3.98 -1.54
N ILE A 136 4.59 4.43 -0.42
CA ILE A 136 5.35 4.73 0.80
C ILE A 136 5.33 3.50 1.71
N LYS A 137 6.48 3.18 2.31
CA LYS A 137 6.62 2.10 3.27
C LYS A 137 7.35 2.61 4.49
N THR A 138 6.84 2.26 5.66
CA THR A 138 7.47 2.60 6.94
C THR A 138 7.97 1.33 7.63
N THR A 139 9.17 1.39 8.19
CA THR A 139 9.82 0.29 8.93
C THR A 139 10.68 0.85 10.06
N LYS A 140 11.30 0.01 10.89
CA LYS A 140 12.15 0.43 12.02
C LYS A 140 13.58 -0.10 11.91
N GLY A 141 14.55 0.77 12.20
CA GLY A 141 15.93 0.45 12.58
C GLY A 141 16.55 -0.71 11.81
N ALA A 142 16.88 -1.80 12.50
CA ALA A 142 17.56 -2.96 11.91
C ALA A 142 16.85 -3.54 10.67
N ARG A 143 15.52 -3.45 10.57
CA ARG A 143 14.79 -3.91 9.38
C ARG A 143 14.97 -2.94 8.21
N PHE A 144 14.98 -1.63 8.47
CA PHE A 144 15.32 -0.63 7.44
C PHE A 144 16.68 -0.95 6.83
N GLU A 145 17.68 -1.18 7.68
CA GLU A 145 19.05 -1.42 7.24
C GLU A 145 19.21 -2.68 6.36
N LYS A 146 18.51 -3.75 6.73
CA LYS A 146 18.53 -5.03 6.00
C LYS A 146 17.89 -4.95 4.62
N ILE A 147 16.96 -4.03 4.40
CA ILE A 147 16.31 -3.87 3.09
C ILE A 147 17.25 -3.09 2.16
N LYS A 148 17.90 -3.79 1.24
CA LYS A 148 18.77 -3.21 0.19
C LYS A 148 18.07 -3.05 -1.15
N SER A 149 16.96 -3.76 -1.35
CA SER A 149 16.13 -3.72 -2.55
C SER A 149 14.65 -3.91 -2.17
N PRO A 150 13.69 -3.48 -3.02
CA PRO A 150 12.28 -3.58 -2.68
C PRO A 150 11.87 -5.05 -2.57
N THR A 151 11.14 -5.38 -1.51
CA THR A 151 10.66 -6.76 -1.29
C THR A 151 9.63 -7.15 -2.35
N ALA A 152 9.42 -8.46 -2.57
CA ALA A 152 8.41 -8.93 -3.52
C ALA A 152 7.01 -8.36 -3.24
N ALA A 153 6.62 -8.24 -1.97
CA ALA A 153 5.36 -7.62 -1.56
C ALA A 153 5.27 -6.15 -1.97
N MET A 154 6.35 -5.37 -1.77
CA MET A 154 6.42 -3.97 -2.19
C MET A 154 6.30 -3.84 -3.70
N LYS A 155 7.04 -4.69 -4.45
CA LYS A 155 7.01 -4.70 -5.91
C LYS A 155 5.60 -5.00 -6.45
N LYS A 156 4.96 -6.06 -5.96
CA LYS A 156 3.60 -6.44 -6.37
C LYS A 156 2.58 -5.35 -6.04
N GLN A 157 2.67 -4.76 -4.85
CA GLN A 157 1.75 -3.69 -4.45
C GLN A 157 1.86 -2.48 -5.38
N LEU A 158 3.08 -1.99 -5.64
CA LEU A 158 3.27 -0.86 -6.56
C LEU A 158 2.87 -1.21 -8.01
N ALA A 159 3.26 -2.39 -8.50
CA ALA A 159 2.88 -2.85 -9.83
C ALA A 159 1.36 -2.95 -10.01
N THR A 160 0.61 -3.24 -8.94
CA THR A 160 -0.85 -3.26 -8.97
C THR A 160 -1.43 -1.88 -9.17
N TYR A 161 -0.92 -0.86 -8.49
CA TYR A 161 -1.37 0.52 -8.70
C TYR A 161 -1.04 1.01 -10.10
N MET A 162 0.17 0.70 -10.59
CA MET A 162 0.62 1.02 -11.94
C MET A 162 -0.27 0.37 -12.99
N TRP A 163 -0.53 -0.94 -12.87
CA TRP A 163 -1.46 -1.67 -13.73
C TRP A 163 -2.89 -1.14 -13.63
N ALA A 164 -3.34 -0.79 -12.42
CA ALA A 164 -4.71 -0.35 -12.19
C ALA A 164 -5.01 1.05 -12.74
N SER A 165 -4.00 1.91 -12.75
CA SER A 165 -4.12 3.29 -13.21
C SER A 165 -3.50 3.54 -14.58
N ASN A 166 -3.05 2.49 -15.26
CA ASN A 166 -2.35 2.54 -16.55
C ASN A 166 -1.13 3.49 -16.54
N THR A 167 -0.34 3.43 -15.46
CA THR A 167 0.82 4.32 -15.26
C THR A 167 2.11 3.53 -15.43
N PRO A 168 3.03 3.95 -16.33
CA PRO A 168 4.27 3.22 -16.57
C PRO A 168 5.38 3.52 -15.54
N GLN A 169 5.24 4.58 -14.74
CA GLN A 169 6.25 5.02 -13.77
C GLN A 169 5.78 4.84 -12.32
N GLY A 170 6.66 4.32 -11.49
CA GLY A 170 6.41 4.11 -10.07
C GLY A 170 7.69 4.20 -9.24
N ILE A 171 7.54 4.63 -7.98
CA ILE A 171 8.61 4.72 -6.99
C ILE A 171 8.16 4.04 -5.70
N VAL A 172 9.01 3.20 -5.11
CA VAL A 172 8.86 2.78 -3.71
C VAL A 172 9.72 3.70 -2.86
N LEU A 173 9.12 4.38 -1.88
CA LEU A 173 9.81 5.16 -0.86
C LEU A 173 9.75 4.42 0.48
N LEU A 174 10.86 3.85 0.92
CA LEU A 174 10.98 3.24 2.24
C LEU A 174 11.55 4.26 3.23
N VAL A 175 10.93 4.36 4.40
CA VAL A 175 11.31 5.29 5.45
C VAL A 175 11.54 4.55 6.77
N ASP A 176 12.64 4.87 7.44
CA ASP A 176 12.85 4.50 8.83
C ASP A 176 12.03 5.42 9.74
N MET A 177 11.17 4.82 10.57
CA MET A 177 10.34 5.56 11.51
C MET A 177 11.14 6.11 12.70
N GLU A 178 12.35 5.61 12.95
CA GLU A 178 13.17 6.03 14.10
C GLU A 178 14.09 7.20 13.75
N THR A 179 14.76 7.14 12.59
CA THR A 179 15.73 8.15 12.17
C THR A 179 15.19 9.11 11.10
N GLY A 180 14.13 8.72 10.40
CA GLY A 180 13.65 9.43 9.22
C GLY A 180 14.50 9.20 7.97
N ASP A 181 15.45 8.26 8.01
CA ASP A 181 16.24 7.87 6.83
C ASP A 181 15.36 7.27 5.75
N LYS A 182 15.78 7.45 4.49
CA LYS A 182 14.98 7.11 3.32
C LYS A 182 15.77 6.29 2.31
N LYS A 183 15.09 5.33 1.68
CA LYS A 183 15.56 4.60 0.50
C LYS A 183 14.49 4.69 -0.57
N GLU A 184 14.89 4.90 -1.81
CA GLU A 184 13.96 4.95 -2.94
C GLU A 184 14.39 3.98 -4.03
N TRP A 185 13.42 3.37 -4.71
CA TRP A 185 13.65 2.53 -5.88
C TRP A 185 12.59 2.79 -6.94
N GLU A 186 13.03 2.96 -8.18
CA GLU A 186 12.14 3.04 -9.33
C GLU A 186 11.61 1.65 -9.71
N ALA A 187 10.40 1.62 -10.26
CA ALA A 187 9.71 0.40 -10.64
C ALA A 187 10.22 -0.23 -11.94
N THR A 188 10.73 0.59 -12.86
CA THR A 188 11.13 0.21 -14.22
C THR A 188 11.91 -1.11 -14.30
N PRO A 189 12.92 -1.39 -13.45
CA PRO A 189 13.72 -2.61 -13.58
C PRO A 189 12.98 -3.92 -13.26
N TRP A 190 11.79 -3.86 -12.66
CA TRP A 190 11.07 -5.04 -12.17
C TRP A 190 9.56 -4.99 -12.44
N TYR A 191 9.08 -3.94 -13.11
CA TYR A 191 7.66 -3.72 -13.34
C TYR A 191 7.02 -4.85 -14.15
N ASP A 192 7.60 -5.24 -15.28
CA ASP A 192 6.99 -6.25 -16.17
C ASP A 192 6.82 -7.60 -15.47
N TRP A 193 7.84 -8.03 -14.71
CA TRP A 193 7.74 -9.24 -13.88
C TRP A 193 6.61 -9.13 -12.85
N ALA A 194 6.57 -8.02 -12.10
CA ALA A 194 5.57 -7.83 -11.05
C ALA A 194 4.16 -7.69 -11.63
N ARG A 195 4.02 -7.07 -12.81
CA ARG A 195 2.78 -6.97 -13.56
C ARG A 195 2.28 -8.34 -14.00
N GLY A 196 3.15 -9.20 -14.54
CA GLY A 196 2.78 -10.57 -14.90
C GLY A 196 2.24 -11.37 -13.71
N GLU A 197 2.84 -11.23 -12.53
CA GLU A 197 2.33 -11.85 -11.28
C GLU A 197 0.96 -11.31 -10.87
N VAL A 198 0.71 -10.00 -11.04
CA VAL A 198 -0.59 -9.38 -10.78
C VAL A 198 -1.64 -9.92 -11.75
N GLU A 199 -1.36 -9.91 -13.05
CA GLU A 199 -2.27 -10.39 -14.10
C GLU A 199 -2.58 -11.89 -13.94
N GLN A 200 -1.60 -12.70 -13.56
CA GLN A 200 -1.82 -14.12 -13.25
C GLN A 200 -2.77 -14.30 -12.05
N LYS A 201 -2.60 -13.49 -11.00
CA LYS A 201 -3.47 -13.55 -9.81
C LYS A 201 -4.89 -13.09 -10.12
N VAL A 202 -5.05 -12.03 -10.91
CA VAL A 202 -6.37 -11.58 -11.39
C VAL A 202 -7.04 -12.69 -12.17
N SER A 203 -6.36 -13.24 -13.17
CA SER A 203 -6.91 -14.29 -14.03
C SER A 203 -7.32 -15.52 -13.21
N GLY A 204 -6.48 -15.93 -12.26
CA GLY A 204 -6.78 -17.05 -11.37
C GLY A 204 -7.98 -16.80 -10.45
N LEU A 205 -8.17 -15.55 -9.98
CA LEU A 205 -9.33 -15.18 -9.18
C LEU A 205 -10.61 -15.14 -10.00
N MET A 206 -10.58 -14.55 -11.19
CA MET A 206 -11.74 -14.50 -12.10
C MET A 206 -12.18 -15.91 -12.52
N LEU A 207 -11.22 -16.81 -12.78
CA LEU A 207 -11.51 -18.21 -13.05
C LEU A 207 -12.14 -18.91 -11.84
N ALA A 208 -11.58 -18.71 -10.64
CA ALA A 208 -12.10 -19.28 -9.41
C ALA A 208 -13.54 -18.81 -9.11
N GLU A 209 -13.82 -17.52 -9.33
CA GLU A 209 -15.18 -16.96 -9.24
C GLU A 209 -16.12 -17.59 -10.27
N ALA A 210 -15.72 -17.65 -11.54
CA ALA A 210 -16.54 -18.23 -12.61
C ALA A 210 -16.87 -19.71 -12.35
N MET A 211 -15.95 -20.45 -11.74
CA MET A 211 -16.14 -21.84 -11.34
C MET A 211 -16.84 -21.99 -9.98
N ASN A 212 -17.00 -20.91 -9.21
CA ASN A 212 -17.43 -20.91 -7.81
C ASN A 212 -16.62 -21.90 -6.94
N ILE A 213 -15.30 -21.95 -7.16
CA ILE A 213 -14.37 -22.84 -6.47
C ILE A 213 -13.22 -22.00 -5.92
N PRO A 214 -12.84 -22.15 -4.63
CA PRO A 214 -11.73 -21.38 -4.08
C PRO A 214 -10.42 -21.70 -4.78
N MET A 215 -9.59 -20.67 -4.98
CA MET A 215 -8.26 -20.82 -5.60
C MET A 215 -7.44 -21.90 -4.89
N ALA A 216 -6.72 -22.73 -5.65
CA ALA A 216 -5.89 -23.79 -5.08
C ALA A 216 -4.91 -23.24 -4.01
N PRO A 217 -4.73 -23.93 -2.88
CA PRO A 217 -3.75 -23.52 -1.89
C PRO A 217 -2.34 -23.65 -2.49
N ARG A 218 -1.65 -22.53 -2.68
CA ARG A 218 -0.18 -22.58 -2.77
C ARG A 218 0.36 -22.81 -1.37
N ARG A 219 1.50 -23.51 -1.21
CA ARG A 219 2.22 -23.62 0.07
C ARG A 219 2.35 -22.23 0.67
N SER A 220 1.49 -21.97 1.63
CA SER A 220 1.27 -20.65 2.18
C SER A 220 2.20 -20.51 3.37
N ARG A 221 3.12 -19.55 3.33
CA ARG A 221 3.87 -19.13 4.52
C ARG A 221 2.95 -18.41 5.55
N TYR A 222 1.67 -18.21 5.21
CA TYR A 222 0.71 -17.57 6.09
C TYR A 222 0.24 -18.53 7.18
N ASN A 223 0.19 -17.99 8.39
CA ASN A 223 -0.28 -18.71 9.54
C ASN A 223 -1.81 -18.92 9.46
N CYS A 224 -2.22 -20.10 9.01
CA CYS A 224 -3.63 -20.50 8.97
C CYS A 224 -4.29 -20.47 10.35
N SER A 225 -3.54 -20.54 11.47
CA SER A 225 -4.17 -20.52 12.80
C SER A 225 -4.85 -19.19 13.12
N VAL A 226 -4.40 -18.08 12.51
CA VAL A 226 -4.95 -16.73 12.71
C VAL A 226 -5.76 -16.22 11.52
N CYS A 227 -5.97 -17.03 10.48
CA CYS A 227 -6.78 -16.62 9.33
C CYS A 227 -8.27 -16.59 9.72
N PRO A 228 -9.03 -15.53 9.34
CA PRO A 228 -10.45 -15.44 9.68
C PRO A 228 -11.36 -16.39 8.87
N PHE A 229 -10.82 -17.12 7.89
CA PHE A 229 -11.54 -18.06 7.02
C PHE A 229 -11.09 -19.52 7.19
N THR A 230 -10.41 -19.83 8.29
CA THR A 230 -9.75 -21.15 8.46
C THR A 230 -10.75 -22.29 8.52
N GLU A 231 -11.87 -22.11 9.20
CA GLU A 231 -12.90 -23.15 9.35
C GLU A 231 -13.52 -23.48 7.98
N ARG A 232 -13.86 -22.45 7.20
CA ARG A 232 -14.32 -22.60 5.81
C ARG A 232 -13.29 -23.27 4.91
N CYS A 233 -12.02 -22.91 5.08
CA CYS A 233 -10.93 -23.47 4.28
C CYS A 233 -10.70 -24.96 4.57
N GLN A 234 -10.86 -25.39 5.82
CA GLN A 234 -10.72 -26.79 6.25
C GLN A 234 -11.89 -27.68 5.80
N GLY A 235 -13.09 -27.11 5.66
CA GLY A 235 -14.29 -27.83 5.19
C GLY A 235 -14.31 -28.14 3.69
N VAL A 236 -13.45 -27.50 2.90
CA VAL A 236 -13.36 -27.70 1.44
C VAL A 236 -12.12 -28.54 1.14
N LYS A 237 -12.35 -29.85 0.95
CA LYS A 237 -11.37 -30.86 0.52
C LYS A 237 -11.10 -30.77 -0.97
#